data_AF-A0A2K5R6D2-F1
#
_entry.id   AF-A0A2K5R6D2-F1
#
_cell.length_a   1.000
_cell.length_b   1.000
_cell.length_c   1.000
_cell.angle_alpha   90.00
_cell.angle_beta   90.00
_cell.angle_gamma   90.00
#
_symmetry.space_group_name_H-M   'P 1'
#
loop_
_entity.id
_entity.type
_entity.pdbx_description
1 polymer ?
#
loop_
_entity_poly.entity_id
_entity_poly.type
_entity_poly.pdbx_seq_one_letter_code
_entity_poly.pdbx_strand_id
1 'polypeptide(L)'
;MSVSGLKAELKFLASIFDKNHERFRIVSWKLDELHCQFLVPQPGCPHSPPPPLTLHCNITESYLFSSPIWFVDSDDPNLTSALERLEYTKNNDLVRK
;
A
#
# COMPACT_ATOMS: atom_id res chain seq x y z
N MET A 1 -11.79 13.10 -10.97
CA MET A 1 -11.65 11.74 -11.52
C MET A 1 -12.91 10.97 -11.17
N SER A 2 -13.48 10.24 -12.13
CA SER A 2 -14.67 9.43 -11.88
C SER A 2 -14.26 8.15 -11.12
N VAL A 3 -15.14 7.59 -10.29
CA VAL A 3 -14.94 6.32 -9.55
C VAL A 3 -14.46 5.15 -10.42
N SER A 4 -14.68 5.25 -11.74
CA SER A 4 -14.18 4.33 -12.76
C SER A 4 -12.66 4.38 -12.97
N GLY A 5 -11.99 5.49 -12.68
CA GLY A 5 -10.53 5.61 -12.73
C GLY A 5 -9.84 4.83 -11.61
N LEU A 6 -10.33 4.99 -10.37
CA LEU A 6 -9.79 4.32 -9.19
C LEU A 6 -9.82 2.79 -9.34
N LYS A 7 -10.92 2.24 -9.85
CA LYS A 7 -11.03 0.80 -10.11
C LYS A 7 -9.97 0.31 -11.10
N ALA A 8 -9.70 1.09 -12.15
CA ALA A 8 -8.69 0.75 -13.14
C ALA A 8 -7.27 0.82 -12.54
N GLU A 9 -7.01 1.81 -11.70
CA GLU A 9 -5.75 1.95 -10.96
C GLU A 9 -5.53 0.79 -9.98
N LEU A 10 -6.53 0.43 -9.18
CA LEU A 10 -6.45 -0.69 -8.25
C LEU A 10 -6.21 -2.02 -8.98
N LYS A 11 -6.89 -2.22 -10.12
CA LYS A 11 -6.67 -3.39 -10.97
C LYS A 11 -5.26 -3.41 -11.56
N PHE A 12 -4.74 -2.26 -11.97
CA PHE A 12 -3.38 -2.12 -12.48
C PHE A 12 -2.34 -2.39 -11.39
N LEU A 13 -2.52 -1.81 -10.20
CA LEU A 13 -1.68 -2.08 -9.03
C LEU A 13 -1.67 -3.57 -8.69
N ALA A 14 -2.83 -4.22 -8.63
CA ALA A 14 -2.92 -5.66 -8.38
C ALA A 14 -2.24 -6.49 -9.47
N SER A 15 -2.21 -6.00 -10.71
CA SER A 15 -1.50 -6.66 -11.81
C SER A 15 0.01 -6.50 -11.74
N ILE A 16 0.53 -5.40 -11.17
CA ILE A 16 1.97 -5.19 -10.96
C ILE A 16 2.44 -5.93 -9.71
N PHE A 17 1.68 -5.77 -8.62
CA PHE A 17 1.99 -6.22 -7.28
C PHE A 17 1.15 -7.43 -6.90
N ASP A 18 1.26 -8.50 -7.67
CA ASP A 18 0.52 -9.73 -7.41
C ASP A 18 1.02 -10.41 -6.11
N LYS A 19 0.29 -11.42 -5.64
CA LYS A 19 0.58 -12.18 -4.42
C LYS A 19 1.93 -12.90 -4.45
N ASN A 20 2.57 -13.04 -5.61
CA ASN A 20 3.89 -13.63 -5.73
C ASN A 20 5.03 -12.60 -5.64
N HIS A 21 4.74 -11.29 -5.63
CA HIS A 21 5.78 -10.27 -5.69
C HIS A 21 6.79 -10.43 -4.53
N GLU A 22 8.07 -10.23 -4.83
CA GLU A 22 9.20 -10.42 -3.92
C GLU A 22 9.22 -9.50 -2.68
N ARG A 23 8.43 -8.42 -2.69
CA ARG A 23 8.56 -7.28 -1.75
C ARG A 23 7.22 -6.67 -1.38
N PHE A 24 6.31 -6.45 -2.33
CA PHE A 24 5.01 -5.87 -2.05
C PHE A 24 3.91 -6.62 -2.77
N ARG A 25 3.02 -7.25 -2.00
CA ARG A 25 1.98 -8.15 -2.48
C ARG A 25 0.62 -7.58 -2.17
N ILE A 26 -0.23 -7.38 -3.17
CA ILE A 26 -1.62 -7.02 -2.93
C ILE A 26 -2.38 -8.31 -2.62
N VAL A 27 -2.83 -8.43 -1.37
CA VAL A 27 -3.59 -9.59 -0.88
C VAL A 27 -5.04 -9.50 -1.36
N SER A 28 -5.61 -8.31 -1.24
CA SER A 28 -6.99 -8.00 -1.61
C SER A 28 -7.13 -6.50 -1.89
N TRP A 29 -8.06 -6.13 -2.75
CA TRP A 29 -8.38 -4.73 -3.00
C TRP A 29 -9.88 -4.57 -3.29
N LYS A 30 -10.42 -3.43 -2.89
CA LYS A 30 -11.79 -2.95 -3.11
C LYS A 30 -11.72 -1.44 -3.38
N LEU A 31 -12.85 -0.86 -3.78
CA LEU A 31 -12.93 0.58 -4.03
C LEU A 31 -12.65 1.44 -2.79
N ASP A 32 -13.04 0.95 -1.61
CA ASP A 32 -12.89 1.67 -0.35
C ASP A 32 -11.71 1.18 0.51
N GLU A 33 -11.14 0.03 0.18
CA GLU A 33 -10.04 -0.56 0.97
C GLU A 33 -9.03 -1.31 0.12
N LEU A 34 -7.76 -1.22 0.47
CA LEU A 34 -6.66 -1.94 -0.15
C LEU A 34 -5.88 -2.68 0.94
N HIS A 35 -5.67 -3.98 0.73
CA HIS A 35 -4.96 -4.85 1.64
C HIS A 35 -3.70 -5.37 0.97
N CYS A 36 -2.55 -4.97 1.48
CA CYS A 36 -1.26 -5.33 0.94
C CYS A 36 -0.33 -5.88 2.01
N GLN A 37 0.69 -6.60 1.57
CA GLN A 37 1.69 -7.24 2.41
C GLN A 37 3.07 -6.83 1.93
N PHE A 38 3.86 -6.26 2.83
CA PHE A 38 5.24 -5.89 2.55
C PHE A 38 6.20 -6.92 3.16
N LEU A 39 7.01 -7.54 2.33
CA LEU A 39 8.08 -8.43 2.74
C LEU A 39 9.32 -7.58 2.99
N VAL A 40 9.64 -7.36 4.27
CA VAL A 40 10.90 -6.72 4.65
C VAL A 40 11.96 -7.83 4.75
N PRO A 41 12.99 -7.82 3.90
CA PRO A 41 14.13 -8.68 4.13
C PRO A 41 14.82 -8.24 5.43
N GLN A 42 14.81 -9.11 6.45
CA GLN A 42 15.57 -8.87 7.67
C GLN A 42 17.03 -9.31 7.46
N PRO A 43 18.01 -8.39 7.51
CA PRO A 43 19.41 -8.76 7.49
C PRO A 43 19.78 -9.39 8.84
N GLY A 44 19.85 -10.72 8.90
CA GLY A 44 20.37 -11.43 10.08
C GLY A 44 19.75 -12.78 10.41
N CYS A 45 18.57 -13.10 9.86
CA CYS A 45 17.85 -14.35 10.19
C CYS A 45 17.61 -15.22 8.94
N PRO A 46 18.62 -15.97 8.45
CA PRO A 46 18.44 -16.89 7.33
C PRO A 46 17.55 -18.11 7.65
N HIS A 47 17.24 -18.35 8.93
CA HIS A 47 16.53 -19.55 9.39
C HIS A 47 15.02 -19.36 9.64
N SER A 48 14.50 -18.13 9.56
CA SER A 48 13.06 -17.88 9.66
C SER A 48 12.70 -16.65 8.84
N PRO A 49 11.91 -16.77 7.77
CA PRO A 49 11.41 -15.60 7.06
C PRO A 49 10.59 -14.75 8.03
N PRO A 50 10.80 -13.41 8.08
CA PRO A 50 9.98 -12.56 8.92
C PRO A 50 8.52 -12.61 8.46
N PRO A 51 7.56 -12.46 9.38
CA PRO A 51 6.16 -12.35 9.01
C PRO A 51 5.98 -11.16 8.05
N PRO A 52 5.21 -11.32 6.96
CA PRO A 52 4.93 -10.21 6.06
C PRO A 52 4.14 -9.13 6.79
N LEU A 53 4.53 -7.88 6.60
CA LEU A 53 3.88 -6.73 7.22
C LEU A 53 2.56 -6.48 6.52
N THR A 54 1.46 -6.53 7.25
CA THR A 54 0.14 -6.28 6.66
C THR A 54 -0.18 -4.80 6.73
N LEU A 55 -0.45 -4.23 5.56
CA LEU A 55 -0.79 -2.83 5.33
C LEU A 55 -2.26 -2.76 4.91
N HIS A 56 -3.03 -1.98 5.63
CA HIS A 56 -4.43 -1.68 5.31
C HIS A 56 -4.52 -0.23 4.88
N CYS A 57 -5.16 0.02 3.75
CA CYS A 57 -5.35 1.35 3.22
C CYS A 57 -6.84 1.57 3.05
N ASN A 58 -7.40 2.62 3.65
CA ASN A 58 -8.80 2.98 3.50
C ASN A 58 -8.93 4.18 2.55
N ILE A 59 -9.56 3.95 1.42
CA ILE A 59 -9.79 4.91 0.34
C ILE A 59 -11.16 5.52 0.56
N THR A 60 -11.19 6.79 0.96
CA THR A 60 -12.46 7.50 1.14
C THR A 60 -13.00 8.02 -0.19
N GLU A 61 -14.29 8.34 -0.25
CA GLU A 61 -14.91 8.99 -1.43
C GLU A 61 -14.20 10.32 -1.81
N SER A 62 -13.51 10.92 -0.84
CA SER A 62 -12.67 12.10 -1.01
C SER A 62 -11.25 11.80 -1.49
N TYR A 63 -10.94 10.61 -2.03
CA TYR A 63 -9.59 10.21 -2.47
C TYR A 63 -8.87 11.23 -3.39
N LEU A 64 -9.64 12.08 -4.08
CA LEU A 64 -9.11 13.16 -4.93
C LEU A 64 -8.75 14.44 -4.17
N PHE A 65 -9.26 14.60 -2.96
CA PHE A 65 -9.07 15.74 -2.07
C PHE A 65 -8.29 15.38 -0.80
N SER A 66 -8.29 14.11 -0.42
CA SER A 66 -7.69 13.58 0.80
C SER A 66 -6.92 12.31 0.48
N SER A 67 -5.72 12.19 1.02
CA SER A 67 -4.92 10.97 0.94
C SER A 67 -5.68 9.78 1.55
N PRO A 68 -5.47 8.56 1.03
CA PRO A 68 -5.98 7.38 1.70
C PRO A 68 -5.33 7.21 3.06
N ILE A 69 -6.07 6.64 4.00
CA ILE A 69 -5.60 6.44 5.38
C ILE A 69 -4.85 5.12 5.42
N TRP A 70 -3.60 5.12 5.85
CA TRP A 70 -2.78 3.93 5.92
C TRP A 70 -2.69 3.41 7.36
N PHE A 71 -2.86 2.11 7.51
CA PHE A 71 -2.75 1.36 8.75
C PHE A 71 -1.74 0.25 8.57
N VAL A 72 -1.03 -0.06 9.64
CA VAL A 72 -0.09 -1.17 9.64
C VAL A 72 -0.21 -2.01 10.87
N ASP A 73 -0.24 -3.32 10.64
CA ASP A 73 -0.25 -4.32 11.69
C ASP A 73 1.20 -4.66 12.07
N SER A 74 1.96 -3.64 12.49
CA SER A 74 3.33 -3.82 12.97
C SER A 74 3.72 -2.70 13.93
N ASP A 75 4.47 -3.05 14.96
CA ASP A 75 5.03 -2.12 15.95
C ASP A 75 6.33 -1.45 15.46
N ASP A 76 6.79 -1.74 14.23
CA ASP A 76 8.04 -1.18 13.72
C ASP A 76 7.93 0.35 13.50
N PRO A 77 8.72 1.17 14.22
CA PRO A 77 8.63 2.62 14.13
C PRO A 77 9.14 3.19 12.79
N ASN A 78 9.99 2.47 12.06
CA ASN A 78 10.45 2.89 10.74
C ASN A 78 9.32 2.79 9.72
N LEU A 79 8.50 1.75 9.84
CA LEU A 79 7.33 1.52 9.01
C LEU A 79 6.23 2.54 9.28
N THR A 80 5.93 2.83 10.56
CA THR A 80 5.03 3.92 10.94
C THR A 80 5.50 5.25 10.33
N SER A 81 6.80 5.55 10.43
CA SER A 81 7.39 6.75 9.82
C SER A 81 7.29 6.76 8.29
N ALA A 82 7.39 5.60 7.64
CA ALA A 82 7.23 5.48 6.19
C ALA A 82 5.77 5.71 5.76
N LEU A 83 4.81 5.23 6.54
CA LEU A 83 3.38 5.40 6.28
C LEU A 83 2.94 6.85 6.47
N GLU A 84 3.40 7.52 7.51
CA GLU A 84 3.13 8.95 7.69
C GLU A 84 3.65 9.77 6.49
N ARG A 85 4.77 9.36 5.88
CA ARG A 85 5.28 9.98 4.63
C ARG A 85 4.42 9.66 3.41
N LEU A 86 3.81 8.47 3.35
CA LEU A 86 2.86 8.08 2.30
C LEU A 86 1.54 8.85 2.43
N GLU A 87 1.07 9.12 3.65
CA GLU A 87 -0.11 9.96 3.89
C GLU A 87 0.18 11.43 3.50
N TYR A 88 1.40 11.90 3.77
CA TYR A 88 1.83 13.26 3.43
C TYR A 88 2.18 13.47 1.95
N THR A 89 2.23 12.41 1.12
CA THR A 89 2.43 12.54 -0.34
C THR A 89 1.15 13.05 -1.01
N LYS A 90 0.77 14.27 -0.66
CA LYS A 90 -0.35 15.03 -1.20
C LYS A 90 -0.05 15.41 -2.66
N ASN A 91 -0.66 14.67 -3.58
CA ASN A 91 -1.13 15.19 -4.87
C ASN A 91 -0.12 16.03 -5.69
N ASN A 92 1.12 15.56 -5.93
CA ASN A 92 2.03 16.34 -6.80
C ASN A 92 2.83 15.62 -7.89
N ASP A 93 2.93 14.29 -7.99
CA ASP A 93 3.87 13.70 -8.97
C ASP A 93 3.35 12.56 -9.86
N LEU A 94 2.09 12.11 -9.73
CA LEU A 94 1.53 11.10 -10.67
C LEU A 94 0.82 11.70 -11.91
N VAL A 95 0.82 13.03 -12.06
CA VAL A 95 0.29 13.75 -13.24
C VAL A 95 1.41 14.22 -14.20
N ARG A 96 2.51 13.48 -14.29
CA ARG A 96 3.52 13.72 -15.33
C ARG A 96 4.00 12.43 -15.97
N LYS A 97 3.19 11.90 -16.91
CA LYS A 97 3.62 11.76 -18.31
C LYS A 97 2.45 11.49 -19.24
#